data_AF-A0A2G9UWG8-F1
#
_entry.id   AF-A0A2G9UWG8-F1
#
_cell.length_a   1.000
_cell.length_b   1.000
_cell.length_c   1.000
_cell.angle_alpha   90.00
_cell.angle_beta   90.00
_cell.angle_gamma   90.00
#
_symmetry.space_group_name_H-M   'P 1'
#
loop_
_entity.id
_entity.type
_entity.pdbx_description
1 polymer ?
#
loop_
_entity_poly.entity_id
_entity_poly.type
_entity_poly.pdbx_seq_one_letter_code
_entity_poly.pdbx_strand_id
1 'polypeptide(L)' 'MGNIKVTERDFTMDELRKAVKENRVYEFFGSGTAVVVSPIGEVLYKVDGKEETIRFPPIDMKKSLMAK' A
#
# COMPACT_ATOMS: atom_id res chain seq x y z
N MET A 1 -16.82 -13.59 -7.15
CA MET A 1 -16.34 -12.51 -6.27
C MET A 1 -16.20 -13.06 -4.86
N GLY A 2 -15.05 -12.89 -4.18
CA GLY A 2 -14.89 -13.37 -2.79
C GLY A 2 -13.53 -13.97 -2.41
N ASN A 3 -12.47 -13.84 -3.22
CA ASN A 3 -11.19 -14.51 -2.94
C ASN A 3 -10.24 -13.75 -1.99
N ILE A 4 -10.69 -12.65 -1.39
CA ILE A 4 -9.87 -11.82 -0.48
C ILE A 4 -10.70 -11.31 0.68
N LYS A 5 -10.09 -11.33 1.88
CA LYS A 5 -10.67 -10.78 3.10
C LYS A 5 -10.66 -9.25 3.03
N VAL A 6 -11.83 -8.64 3.10
CA VAL A 6 -11.99 -7.18 3.19
C VAL A 6 -12.14 -6.79 4.66
N THR A 7 -11.48 -5.72 5.10
CA THR A 7 -11.55 -5.24 6.48
C THR A 7 -11.37 -3.75 6.52
N GLU A 8 -12.28 -3.05 7.18
CA GLU A 8 -12.12 -1.65 7.60
C GLU A 8 -11.55 -1.65 9.01
N ARG A 9 -10.38 -1.04 9.18
CA ARG A 9 -9.74 -0.87 10.48
C ARG A 9 -8.71 0.23 10.43
N ASP A 10 -8.35 0.75 11.60
CA ASP A 10 -7.14 1.54 11.75
C ASP A 10 -5.90 0.65 11.55
N PHE A 11 -4.88 1.21 10.91
CA PHE A 11 -3.55 0.60 10.77
C PHE A 11 -2.48 1.65 11.05
N THR A 12 -1.27 1.23 11.43
CA THR A 12 -0.19 2.14 11.79
C THR A 12 0.94 2.14 10.76
N MET A 13 1.76 3.19 10.76
CA MET A 13 2.96 3.23 9.92
C MET A 13 3.95 2.11 10.28
N ASP A 14 4.02 1.68 11.54
CA ASP A 14 4.88 0.56 11.94
C ASP A 14 4.40 -0.78 11.36
N GLU A 15 3.08 -1.00 11.32
CA GLU A 15 2.50 -2.17 10.66
C GLU A 15 2.80 -2.16 9.15
N LEU A 16 2.67 -1.00 8.49
CA LEU A 16 2.97 -0.84 7.08
C LEU A 16 4.45 -1.08 6.78
N ARG A 17 5.35 -0.45 7.55
CA ARG A 17 6.80 -0.62 7.44
C ARG A 17 7.21 -2.08 7.60
N LYS A 18 6.65 -2.78 8.59
CA LYS A 18 6.87 -4.20 8.80
C LYS A 18 6.36 -5.04 7.62
N ALA A 19 5.15 -4.77 7.14
CA ALA A 19 4.55 -5.50 6.02
C ALA A 19 5.33 -5.34 4.70
N VAL A 20 5.83 -4.13 4.42
CA VAL A 20 6.70 -3.87 3.25
C VAL A 20 8.02 -4.64 3.38
N LYS A 21 8.67 -4.61 4.56
CA LYS A 21 9.91 -5.37 4.82
C LYS A 21 9.70 -6.89 4.68
N GLU A 22 8.52 -7.38 5.05
CA GLU A 22 8.14 -8.79 4.94
C GLU A 22 7.59 -9.17 3.55
N ASN A 23 7.61 -8.27 2.56
CA ASN A 23 7.05 -8.47 1.21
C ASN A 23 5.57 -8.92 1.23
N ARG A 24 4.79 -8.44 2.20
CA ARG A 24 3.35 -8.74 2.34
C ARG A 24 2.43 -7.69 1.71
N VAL A 25 2.98 -6.55 1.30
CA VAL A 25 2.23 -5.50 0.61
C VAL A 25 2.30 -5.76 -0.89
N TYR A 26 1.15 -5.93 -1.52
CA TYR A 26 1.04 -6.16 -2.97
C TYR A 26 0.83 -4.85 -3.73
N GLU A 27 -0.09 -4.02 -3.24
CA GLU A 27 -0.47 -2.74 -3.85
C GLU A 27 -0.81 -1.74 -2.75
N PHE A 28 -0.58 -0.45 -3.02
CA PHE A 28 -1.00 0.65 -2.15
C PHE A 28 -1.55 1.77 -3.04
N PHE A 29 -2.79 2.19 -2.77
CA PHE A 29 -3.49 3.17 -3.59
C PHE A 29 -4.45 3.99 -2.74
N GLY A 30 -4.67 5.23 -3.18
CA GLY A 30 -5.79 6.06 -2.71
C GLY A 30 -6.97 5.93 -3.67
N SER A 31 -8.18 6.16 -3.18
CA SER A 31 -9.38 6.29 -3.99
C SER A 31 -10.13 7.57 -3.60
N GLY A 32 -10.83 8.18 -4.55
CA GLY A 32 -11.63 9.36 -4.30
C GLY A 32 -12.41 9.82 -5.52
N THR A 33 -13.30 10.80 -5.34
CA THR A 33 -14.14 11.31 -6.42
C THR A 33 -13.33 11.88 -7.59
N ALA A 34 -12.20 12.54 -7.29
CA ALA A 34 -11.32 13.11 -8.30
C ALA A 34 -10.48 12.05 -9.04
N VAL A 35 -10.18 10.92 -8.39
CA VAL A 35 -9.34 9.85 -8.94
C VAL A 35 -9.86 8.51 -8.43
N VAL A 36 -10.51 7.76 -9.33
CA VAL A 36 -11.19 6.48 -8.99
C VAL A 36 -10.23 5.54 -8.24
N VAL A 37 -9.01 5.37 -8.77
CA VAL A 37 -7.90 4.71 -8.08
C VAL A 37 -6.58 5.41 -8.47
N SER A 38 -5.78 5.80 -7.48
CA SER A 38 -4.46 6.41 -7.68
C SER A 38 -3.38 5.57 -7.02
N PRO A 39 -2.45 4.97 -7.79
CA PRO A 39 -1.40 4.14 -7.23
C PRO A 39 -0.33 4.98 -6.52
N ILE A 40 0.26 4.43 -5.46
CA ILE A 40 1.29 5.10 -4.65
C ILE A 40 2.60 4.33 -4.82
N GLY A 41 3.64 4.98 -5.34
CA GLY A 41 4.95 4.37 -5.57
C GLY A 41 5.87 4.41 -4.35
N GLU A 42 5.86 5.50 -3.59
CA GLU A 42 6.66 5.64 -2.37
C GLU A 42 6.04 6.61 -1.37
N VAL A 43 6.42 6.45 -0.11
CA VAL A 43 6.07 7.33 1.01
C VAL A 43 7.36 7.71 1.73
N LEU A 44 7.61 9.02 1.86
CA LEU A 44 8.65 9.55 2.74
C LEU A 44 8.07 9.69 4.15
N TYR A 45 8.65 9.00 5.13
CA TYR A 45 8.17 8.98 6.49
C TYR A 45 9.26 9.33 7.50
N LYS A 46 8.92 10.15 8.50
CA LYS A 46 9.85 10.56 9.55
C LYS A 46 9.60 9.74 10.81
N VAL A 47 10.63 9.04 11.28
CA VAL A 47 10.62 8.26 12.52
C VAL A 47 11.84 8.62 13.36
N ASP A 48 11.64 8.96 14.63
CA ASP A 48 12.71 9.31 15.58
C ASP A 48 13.74 10.35 15.04
N GLY A 49 13.23 11.34 14.30
CA GLY A 49 14.06 12.39 13.71
C GLY A 49 14.80 12.00 12.41
N LYS A 50 14.67 10.76 11.94
CA LYS A 50 15.25 10.26 10.69
C LYS A 50 14.18 10.08 9.62
N GLU A 51 14.54 10.35 8.38
CA GLU A 51 13.67 10.11 7.22
C GLU A 51 13.94 8.70 6.67
N GLU A 52 12.86 7.96 6.42
CA GLU A 52 12.87 6.64 5.80
C GLU A 52 11.93 6.70 4.58
N THR A 53 12.44 6.27 3.42
CA THR A 53 11.62 6.11 2.22
C THR A 53 11.08 4.69 2.15
N ILE A 54 9.76 4.57 2.22
CA ILE A 54 9.04 3.32 2.04
C ILE A 54 8.68 3.22 0.56
N ARG A 55 9.30 2.28 -0.15
CA ARG A 55 8.99 2.01 -1.56
C ARG A 55 8.04 0.83 -1.66
N PHE A 56 6.97 1.00 -2.42
CA PHE A 56 6.05 -0.07 -2.73
C PHE A 56 6.53 -0.82 -3.98
N PRO A 57 6.27 -2.13 -4.08
CA PRO A 57 6.58 -2.85 -5.30
C PRO A 57 5.84 -2.21 -6.49
N PRO A 58 6.45 -2.19 -7.69
CA PRO A 58 5.74 -1.76 -8.89
C PRO A 58 4.51 -2.65 -9.06
N ILE A 59 3.41 -2.06 -9.51
CA ILE A 59 2.16 -2.79 -9.76
C ILE A 59 2.46 -3.92 -10.76
N ASP A 60 2.46 -5.15 -10.26
CA ASP A 60 2.51 -6.33 -11.09
C ASP A 60 1.11 -6.56 -11.65
N MET A 61 0.93 -6.23 -12.94
CA MET A 61 -0.35 -6.33 -13.63
C MET A 61 -0.94 -7.75 -13.60
N LYS A 62 -0.14 -8.80 -13.35
CA LYS A 62 -0.63 -10.18 -13.16
C LYS A 62 -1.22 -10.45 -11.77
N LYS A 63 -0.85 -9.66 -10.76
CA LYS A 63 -1.33 -9.77 -9.37
C LYS A 63 -2.28 -8.62 -8.99
N SER A 64 -2.52 -7.70 -9.92
CA SER A 64 -3.25 -6.48 -9.64
C SER A 64 -4.73 -6.75 -9.36
N LEU A 65 -5.22 -6.17 -8.27
CA LEU A 65 -6.64 -6.19 -7.95
C LEU A 65 -7.43 -5.19 -8.79
N MET A 66 -6.75 -4.19 -9.38
CA MET A 66 -7.37 -3.12 -10.16
C MET A 66 -7.72 -3.54 -11.60
N ALA A 67 -7.10 -4.60 -12.10
CA ALA A 67 -7.23 -5.05 -13.50
C ALA A 67 -8.23 -6.20 -13.71
N LYS A 68 -9.01 -6.56 -12.69
CA LYS A 68 -9.94 -7.70 -12.72
C LYS A 68 -11.38 -7.30 -12.45
#